data_AF-A0A8T0J0R8-F1
#
_entry.id   AF-A0A8T0J0R8-F1
#
_cell.length_a   1.000
_cell.length_b   1.000
_cell.length_c   1.000
_cell.angle_alpha   90.00
_cell.angle_beta   90.00
_cell.angle_gamma   90.00
#
_symmetry.space_group_name_H-M   'P 1'
#
loop_
_entity.id
_entity.type
_entity.pdbx_description
1 polymer ?
#
loop_
_entity_poly.entity_id
_entity_poly.type
_entity_poly.pdbx_seq_one_letter_code
_entity_poly.pdbx_strand_id
1 'polypeptide(L)'
;MQHGIPAYIAQSSRCLFRECLRRADYVGCQYGSNSELLKSLVRDQFRRNMYETDPVKIEAQKEVAARALFNHMYYEAGRMAHEHAEAALIKESLLGLPRPALGLTLQDEDNRAST
;
A
#
# COMPACT_ATOMS: atom_id res chain seq x y z
N MET A 1 -25.23 28.97 11.59
CA MET A 1 -24.88 28.51 10.22
C MET A 1 -24.33 27.09 10.35
N GLN A 2 -24.96 26.07 9.75
CA GLN A 2 -24.37 24.73 9.71
C GLN A 2 -23.25 24.77 8.67
N HIS A 3 -22.00 24.92 9.11
CA HIS A 3 -20.86 24.74 8.23
C HIS A 3 -20.61 23.24 8.13
N GLY A 4 -21.15 22.63 7.08
CA GLY A 4 -20.88 21.22 6.78
C GLY A 4 -19.38 20.96 6.61
N ILE A 5 -18.99 19.70 6.72
CA ILE A 5 -17.59 19.25 6.55
C ILE A 5 -17.04 19.83 5.24
N PRO A 6 -15.83 20.43 5.25
CA PRO A 6 -15.21 20.92 4.03
C PRO A 6 -15.14 19.85 2.94
N ALA A 7 -15.49 20.21 1.70
CA ALA A 7 -15.63 19.26 0.59
C ALA A 7 -14.34 18.45 0.32
N TYR A 8 -13.17 19.05 0.52
CA TYR A 8 -11.88 18.37 0.33
C TYR A 8 -11.67 17.22 1.35
N ILE A 9 -12.16 17.38 2.59
CA ILE A 9 -12.08 16.35 3.63
C ILE A 9 -12.99 15.19 3.24
N ALA A 10 -14.24 15.48 2.86
CA ALA A 10 -15.18 14.45 2.41
C ALA A 10 -14.66 13.68 1.19
N GLN A 11 -14.10 14.38 0.20
CA GLN A 11 -13.55 13.76 -1.00
C GLN A 11 -12.34 12.87 -0.70
N SER A 12 -11.39 13.36 0.10
CA SER A 12 -10.21 12.58 0.48
C SER A 12 -10.56 11.38 1.37
N SER A 13 -11.55 11.49 2.26
CA SER A 13 -12.10 10.36 3.02
C SER A 13 -12.67 9.27 2.11
N ARG A 14 -13.41 9.66 1.05
CA ARG A 14 -13.95 8.71 0.05
C ARG A 14 -12.85 8.01 -0.72
N CYS A 15 -11.79 8.74 -1.09
CA CYS A 15 -10.62 8.14 -1.73
C CYS A 15 -9.96 7.11 -0.80
N LEU A 16 -9.67 7.48 0.44
CA LEU A 16 -9.04 6.60 1.43
C LEU A 16 -9.88 5.34 1.68
N PHE A 17 -11.19 5.46 1.80
CA PHE A 17 -12.10 4.32 1.94
C PHE A 17 -11.93 3.31 0.80
N ARG A 18 -11.88 3.78 -0.46
CA ARG A 18 -11.69 2.91 -1.63
C ARG A 18 -10.33 2.23 -1.62
N GLU A 19 -9.28 2.96 -1.22
CA GLU A 19 -7.93 2.39 -1.11
C GLU A 19 -7.88 1.29 -0.05
N CYS A 20 -8.51 1.51 1.11
CA CYS A 20 -8.64 0.47 2.15
C CYS A 20 -9.42 -0.75 1.65
N LEU A 21 -10.51 -0.56 0.89
CA LEU A 21 -11.26 -1.68 0.31
C LEU A 21 -10.45 -2.48 -0.71
N ARG A 22 -9.72 -1.80 -1.61
CA ARG A 22 -8.85 -2.48 -2.58
C ARG A 22 -7.77 -3.27 -1.86
N ARG A 23 -7.21 -2.74 -0.78
CA ARG A 23 -6.21 -3.46 -0.01
C ARG A 23 -6.80 -4.65 0.74
N ALA A 24 -7.97 -4.50 1.36
CA ALA A 24 -8.67 -5.60 2.00
C ALA A 24 -8.97 -6.74 1.02
N ASP A 25 -9.37 -6.41 -0.22
CA ASP A 25 -9.59 -7.39 -1.28
C ASP A 25 -8.30 -8.14 -1.63
N TYR A 26 -7.21 -7.41 -1.87
CA TYR A 26 -5.90 -8.00 -2.14
C TYR A 26 -5.45 -8.94 -1.01
N VAL A 27 -5.47 -8.48 0.24
CA VAL A 27 -5.05 -9.28 1.40
C VAL A 27 -5.93 -10.51 1.55
N GLY A 28 -7.25 -10.35 1.38
CA GLY A 28 -8.18 -11.47 1.48
C GLY A 28 -7.99 -12.53 0.39
N CYS A 29 -7.63 -12.12 -0.82
CA CYS A 29 -7.31 -13.04 -1.92
C CYS A 29 -5.96 -13.74 -1.73
N GLN A 30 -4.95 -13.04 -1.20
CA GLN A 30 -3.60 -13.60 -1.01
C GLN A 30 -3.50 -14.58 0.16
N TYR A 31 -4.20 -14.34 1.28
CA TYR A 31 -3.96 -15.04 2.55
C TYR A 31 -5.07 -16.00 3.00
N GLY A 32 -6.03 -16.37 2.13
CA GLY A 32 -7.00 -17.43 2.44
C GLY A 32 -8.48 -17.11 2.21
N SER A 33 -8.82 -16.47 1.09
CA SER A 33 -10.20 -16.28 0.61
C SER A 33 -11.15 -15.53 1.56
N ASN A 34 -10.63 -14.62 2.39
CA ASN A 34 -11.41 -13.86 3.39
C ASN A 34 -11.71 -12.41 2.96
N SER A 35 -11.70 -12.15 1.65
CA SER A 35 -11.85 -10.80 1.10
C SER A 35 -13.11 -10.08 1.57
N GLU A 36 -14.28 -10.73 1.56
CA GLU A 36 -15.52 -10.09 2.01
C GLU A 36 -15.54 -9.77 3.50
N LEU A 37 -14.93 -10.62 4.33
CA LEU A 37 -14.80 -10.36 5.77
C LEU A 37 -13.91 -9.13 6.02
N LEU A 38 -12.76 -9.02 5.35
CA LEU A 38 -11.90 -7.85 5.52
C LEU A 38 -12.57 -6.58 5.00
N LYS A 39 -13.27 -6.66 3.85
CA LYS A 39 -14.03 -5.54 3.31
C LYS A 39 -15.19 -5.14 4.24
N SER A 40 -15.84 -6.08 4.92
CA SER A 40 -16.90 -5.75 5.88
C SER A 40 -16.35 -5.01 7.10
N LEU A 41 -15.20 -5.44 7.65
CA LEU A 41 -14.53 -4.75 8.75
C LEU A 41 -14.15 -3.29 8.38
N VAL A 42 -13.63 -3.07 7.17
CA VAL A 42 -13.35 -1.71 6.68
C VAL A 42 -14.64 -0.90 6.59
N ARG A 43 -15.71 -1.45 6.00
CA ARG A 43 -17.01 -0.76 5.91
C ARG A 43 -17.56 -0.39 7.29
N ASP A 44 -17.46 -1.29 8.25
CA ASP A 44 -17.98 -1.08 9.60
C ASP A 44 -17.20 0.01 10.33
N GLN A 45 -15.87 0.07 10.16
CA GLN A 45 -15.06 1.12 10.76
C GLN A 45 -15.41 2.52 10.21
N PHE A 46 -15.68 2.63 8.90
CA PHE A 46 -16.11 3.89 8.30
C PHE A 46 -17.55 4.24 8.69
N ARG A 47 -18.46 3.26 8.76
CA ARG A 47 -19.85 3.47 9.20
C ARG A 47 -19.94 4.01 10.63
N ARG A 48 -19.11 3.51 11.55
CA ARG A 48 -19.06 3.97 12.95
C ARG A 48 -18.79 5.46 13.08
N ASN A 49 -18.09 6.06 12.11
CA ASN A 49 -17.73 7.48 12.10
C ASN A 49 -18.46 8.28 11.01
N MET A 50 -19.51 7.71 10.39
CA MET A 50 -20.18 8.30 9.23
C MET A 50 -20.86 9.65 9.52
N TYR A 51 -21.25 9.89 10.77
CA TYR A 51 -21.92 11.12 11.20
C TYR A 51 -20.97 12.08 11.92
N GLU A 52 -19.66 11.83 11.89
CA GLU A 52 -18.69 12.77 12.44
C GLU A 52 -18.69 14.05 11.62
N THR A 53 -18.72 15.21 12.30
CA THR A 53 -18.75 16.53 11.66
C THR A 53 -17.56 17.39 12.04
N ASP A 54 -16.78 17.00 13.06
CA ASP A 54 -15.56 17.69 13.45
C ASP A 54 -14.43 17.42 12.42
N PRO A 55 -13.98 18.44 11.67
CA PRO A 55 -12.94 18.27 10.67
C PRO A 55 -11.61 17.80 11.26
N VAL A 56 -11.27 18.23 12.49
CA VAL A 56 -10.01 17.85 13.14
C VAL A 56 -10.03 16.36 13.48
N LYS A 57 -11.15 15.87 14.02
CA LYS A 57 -11.33 14.45 14.32
C LYS A 57 -11.35 13.59 13.06
N ILE A 58 -12.00 14.04 11.98
CA ILE A 58 -12.00 13.31 10.71
C ILE A 58 -10.58 13.17 10.16
N GLU A 59 -9.80 14.26 10.16
CA GLU A 59 -8.41 14.21 9.69
C GLU A 59 -7.54 13.30 10.55
N ALA A 60 -7.66 13.36 11.88
CA ALA A 60 -6.93 12.46 12.76
C ALA A 60 -7.25 10.97 12.48
N GLN A 61 -8.53 10.64 12.25
CA GLN A 61 -8.93 9.28 11.89
C GLN A 61 -8.40 8.85 10.52
N LYS A 62 -8.41 9.76 9.54
CA LYS A 62 -7.84 9.51 8.22
C LYS A 62 -6.34 9.26 8.30
N GLU A 63 -5.60 10.03 9.09
CA GLU A 63 -4.15 9.86 9.26
C GLU A 63 -3.81 8.48 9.83
N VAL A 64 -4.59 8.00 10.81
CA VAL A 64 -4.43 6.66 11.37
C VAL A 64 -4.66 5.60 10.30
N ALA A 65 -5.75 5.70 9.53
CA ALA A 65 -6.05 4.75 8.46
C ALA A 65 -5.02 4.79 7.32
N ALA A 66 -4.56 5.99 6.91
CA ALA A 66 -3.53 6.17 5.89
C ALA A 66 -2.20 5.57 6.34
N ARG A 67 -1.80 5.78 7.60
CA ARG A 67 -0.59 5.18 8.18
C ARG A 67 -0.68 3.65 8.21
N ALA A 68 -1.82 3.09 8.61
CA ALA A 68 -2.02 1.64 8.61
C ALA A 68 -1.91 1.05 7.19
N LEU A 69 -2.53 1.70 6.20
CA LEU A 69 -2.46 1.30 4.80
C LEU A 69 -1.02 1.35 4.28
N PHE A 70 -0.33 2.48 4.51
CA PHE A 70 1.06 2.67 4.08
C PHE A 70 1.99 1.64 4.70
N ASN A 71 1.92 1.44 6.02
CA ASN A 71 2.79 0.49 6.73
C ASN A 71 2.61 -0.93 6.18
N HIS A 72 1.38 -1.35 5.94
CA HIS A 72 1.11 -2.65 5.37
C HIS A 72 1.62 -2.77 3.93
N MET A 73 1.47 -1.73 3.10
CA MET A 73 2.01 -1.72 1.73
C MET A 73 3.54 -1.76 1.71
N TYR A 74 4.18 -0.98 2.57
CA TYR A 74 5.63 -0.92 2.70
C TYR A 74 6.21 -2.27 3.15
N TYR A 75 5.63 -2.87 4.19
CA TYR A 75 6.03 -4.19 4.67
C TYR A 75 5.91 -5.26 3.57
N GLU A 76 4.78 -5.29 2.86
CA GLU A 76 4.56 -6.26 1.79
C GLU A 76 5.50 -6.05 0.60
N ALA A 77 5.83 -4.80 0.25
CA ALA A 77 6.82 -4.51 -0.78
C ALA A 77 8.21 -5.05 -0.38
N GLY A 78 8.62 -4.86 0.88
CA GLY A 78 9.86 -5.41 1.41
C GLY A 78 9.87 -6.93 1.40
N ARG A 79 8.77 -7.58 1.82
CA ARG A 79 8.61 -9.04 1.79
C ARG A 79 8.76 -9.59 0.38
N MET A 80 8.05 -9.03 -0.59
CA MET A 80 8.13 -9.46 -2.00
C MET A 80 9.54 -9.26 -2.57
N ALA A 81 10.18 -8.12 -2.30
CA ALA A 81 11.55 -7.87 -2.77
C ALA A 81 12.55 -8.91 -2.20
N HIS A 82 12.41 -9.27 -0.92
CA HIS A 82 13.23 -10.30 -0.29
C HIS A 82 12.99 -11.68 -0.94
N GLU A 83 11.73 -12.09 -1.11
CA GLU A 83 11.37 -13.36 -1.76
C GLU A 83 11.90 -13.43 -3.20
N HIS A 84 11.84 -12.34 -3.94
CA HIS A 84 12.42 -12.26 -5.28
C HIS A 84 13.94 -12.38 -5.29
N ALA A 85 14.63 -11.73 -4.35
CA ALA A 85 16.09 -11.82 -4.22
C ALA A 85 16.53 -13.25 -3.84
N GLU A 86 15.84 -13.87 -2.89
CA GLU A 86 16.10 -15.25 -2.47
C GLU A 86 15.85 -16.24 -3.63
N ALA A 87 14.73 -16.11 -4.34
CA ALA A 87 14.43 -16.95 -5.49
C ALA A 87 15.47 -16.79 -6.62
N ALA A 88 16.03 -15.59 -6.82
CA ALA A 88 17.10 -15.35 -7.79
C ALA A 88 18.40 -16.06 -7.38
N LEU A 89 18.78 -16.01 -6.10
CA LEU A 89 19.96 -16.71 -5.57
C LEU A 89 19.81 -18.23 -5.68
N ILE A 90 18.62 -18.77 -5.39
CA ILE A 90 18.34 -20.20 -5.55
C ILE A 90 18.49 -20.63 -7.01
N LYS A 91 17.96 -19.84 -7.96
CA LYS A 91 18.11 -20.13 -9.40
C LYS A 91 19.56 -20.07 -9.87
N GLU A 92 20.34 -19.10 -9.38
CA GLU A 92 21.79 -19.02 -9.66
C GLU A 92 22.51 -20.27 -9.15
N SER A 93 22.24 -20.67 -7.89
CA SER A 93 22.90 -21.83 -7.28
C SER A 93 22.49 -23.17 -7.88
N LEU A 94 21.23 -23.34 -8.27
CA LEU A 94 20.71 -24.63 -8.77
C LEU A 94 20.82 -24.77 -10.30
N LEU A 95 20.70 -23.67 -11.03
CA LEU A 95 20.58 -23.68 -12.51
C LEU A 95 21.74 -22.97 -13.20
N GLY A 96 22.67 -22.36 -12.46
CA GLY A 96 23.81 -21.62 -13.03
C GLY A 96 23.39 -20.38 -13.84
N LEU A 97 22.16 -19.91 -13.65
CA LEU A 97 21.61 -18.78 -14.40
C LEU A 97 22.12 -17.45 -13.82
N PRO A 98 22.63 -16.53 -14.64
CA PRO A 98 23.15 -15.25 -14.17
C PRO A 98 22.05 -14.40 -13.53
N ARG A 99 22.39 -13.69 -12.45
CA ARG A 99 21.48 -12.74 -11.81
C ARG A 99 20.94 -11.75 -12.84
N PRO A 100 19.61 -11.49 -12.88
CA PRO A 100 19.09 -10.43 -13.70
C PRO A 100 19.70 -9.12 -13.19
N ALA A 101 20.41 -8.41 -14.07
CA ALA A 101 20.93 -7.09 -13.76
C ALA A 101 19.73 -6.20 -13.39
N LEU A 102 19.62 -5.84 -12.11
CA LEU A 102 18.74 -4.75 -11.69
C LEU A 102 19.27 -3.50 -12.38
N GLY A 103 18.67 -3.17 -13.53
CA GLY A 103 19.04 -2.03 -14.34
C GLY A 103 18.92 -0.73 -13.56
N LEU A 104 19.91 0.14 -13.81
CA LEU A 104 20.11 1.51 -13.33
C LEU A 104 20.86 1.65 -12.00
N THR A 105 22.18 1.44 -12.05
CA THR A 105 23.06 2.38 -11.36
C THR A 105 23.29 3.57 -12.30
N LEU A 106 22.99 4.77 -11.84
CA LEU A 106 23.33 6.04 -12.52
C LEU A 106 24.85 6.30 -12.59
N GLN A 107 25.68 5.28 -12.31
CA GLN A 107 27.14 5.43 -12.22
C GLN A 107 27.89 4.83 -13.43
N ASP A 108 27.21 4.10 -14.32
CA ASP A 108 27.86 3.44 -15.46
C ASP A 108 27.91 4.31 -16.75
N GLU A 109 27.18 5.43 -16.81
CA GLU A 109 27.18 6.32 -17.98
C GLU A 109 28.39 7.29 -18.00
N ASP A 110 28.95 7.64 -16.84
CA ASP A 110 30.11 8.54 -16.77
C ASP A 110 31.41 7.90 -17.27
N ASN A 111 31.49 6.56 -17.31
CA ASN A 111 32.70 5.85 -17.71
C ASN A 111 32.76 5.48 -19.20
N ARG A 112 31.72 5.80 -19.99
CA ARG A 112 31.71 5.65 -21.46
C ARG A 112 31.94 6.97 -22.22
N ALA A 113 31.93 8.10 -21.54
CA ALA A 113 32.18 9.41 -22.15
C ALA A 113 33.67 9.83 -22.16
N SER A 114 34.59 8.97 -21.69
CA SER A 114 36.02 9.29 -21.52
C SER A 114 36.99 8.42 -22.32
N THR A 115 36.55 7.77 -23.40
CA THR A 115 37.44 7.12 -24.39
C THR A 115 37.20 7.63 -25.79
#